data_AF-A0A368Q313-F1
#
_entry.id   AF-A0A368Q313-F1
#
_cell.length_a   1.000
_cell.length_b   1.000
_cell.length_c   1.000
_cell.angle_alpha   90.00
_cell.angle_beta   90.00
_cell.angle_gamma   90.00
#
_symmetry.space_group_name_H-M   'P 1'
#
loop_
_entity.id
_entity.type
_entity.pdbx_description
1 polymer ?
#
loop_
_entity_poly.entity_id
_entity_poly.type
_entity_poly.pdbx_seq_one_letter_code
_entity_poly.pdbx_strand_id
1 'polypeptide(L)'
;MGQFWHAISEWIQCPSIDPPNWTGSQCFVDWFHDLAGSSCSGLAKGVRSLVILVTWSIWRERNARTFNDLEKSVARLVQWIKDEAKLWGAAGSKHLAALVVPQVFE
;
A
#
# COMPACT_ATOMS: atom_id res chain seq x y z
N MET A 1 9.56 1.22 9.05
CA MET A 1 9.03 1.63 7.74
C MET A 1 9.48 0.71 6.61
N GLY A 2 10.78 0.41 6.45
CA GLY A 2 11.27 -0.49 5.39
C GLY A 2 10.59 -1.87 5.38
N GLN A 3 10.52 -2.55 6.53
CA GLN A 3 9.82 -3.85 6.65
C GLN A 3 8.33 -3.81 6.29
N PHE A 4 7.68 -2.65 6.42
CA PHE A 4 6.27 -2.49 6.12
C PHE A 4 6.03 -2.43 4.61
N TRP A 5 6.79 -1.56 3.92
CA TRP A 5 6.73 -1.47 2.47
C TRP A 5 7.18 -2.77 1.80
N HIS A 6 8.19 -3.44 2.36
CA HIS A 6 8.61 -4.75 1.91
C HIS A 6 7.47 -5.78 1.99
N ALA A 7 6.80 -5.90 3.14
CA ALA A 7 5.69 -6.83 3.31
C ALA A 7 4.50 -6.55 2.37
N ILE A 8 4.24 -5.28 2.04
CA ILE A 8 3.20 -4.91 1.06
C ILE A 8 3.67 -5.21 -0.37
N SER A 9 4.95 -4.93 -0.69
CA SER A 9 5.59 -5.22 -1.98
C SER A 9 5.56 -6.71 -2.32
N GLU A 10 5.96 -7.55 -1.37
CA GLU A 10 5.88 -9.01 -1.49
C GLU A 10 4.44 -9.47 -1.67
N TRP A 11 3.52 -8.91 -0.87
CA TRP A 11 2.12 -9.28 -0.96
C TRP A 11 1.56 -9.04 -2.36
N ILE A 12 1.76 -7.88 -2.98
CA ILE A 12 1.20 -7.60 -4.32
C ILE A 12 2.14 -7.97 -5.49
N GLN A 13 3.27 -8.62 -5.22
CA GLN A 13 4.30 -8.96 -6.21
C GLN A 13 4.75 -7.76 -7.05
N CYS A 14 4.95 -6.61 -6.39
CA CYS A 14 5.28 -5.35 -7.06
C CYS A 14 6.54 -4.71 -6.44
N PRO A 15 7.76 -5.09 -6.89
CA PRO A 15 9.00 -4.60 -6.30
C PRO A 15 9.15 -3.07 -6.31
N SER A 16 8.52 -2.39 -7.27
CA SER A 16 8.61 -0.94 -7.44
C SER A 16 7.98 -0.13 -6.30
N ILE A 17 7.20 -0.76 -5.41
CA ILE A 17 6.66 -0.09 -4.21
C ILE A 17 7.55 -0.21 -2.98
N ASP A 18 8.61 -1.01 -3.03
CA ASP A 18 9.59 -1.12 -1.94
C ASP A 18 10.65 -0.01 -2.05
N PRO A 19 10.88 0.82 -1.00
CA PRO A 19 11.83 1.93 -1.02
C PRO A 19 13.23 1.65 -1.58
N PRO A 20 13.86 0.48 -1.35
CA PRO A 20 15.15 0.15 -1.94
C PRO A 20 15.16 0.15 -3.48
N ASN A 21 13.99 0.01 -4.12
CA ASN A 21 13.85 -0.06 -5.57
C ASN A 21 13.42 1.28 -6.21
N TRP A 22 13.32 2.37 -5.43
CA TRP A 22 12.94 3.68 -5.97
C TRP A 22 14.12 4.28 -6.75
N THR A 23 14.02 4.29 -8.08
CA THR A 23 15.07 4.84 -8.96
C THR A 23 14.85 6.32 -9.24
N GLY A 24 15.85 7.17 -9.00
CA GLY A 24 15.89 8.56 -9.47
C GLY A 24 15.00 9.56 -8.71
N SER A 25 14.02 9.12 -7.94
CA SER A 25 13.15 9.97 -7.14
C SER A 25 13.79 10.27 -5.77
N GLN A 26 14.19 11.52 -5.51
CA GLN A 26 14.84 11.94 -4.25
C GLN A 26 13.87 11.91 -3.05
N CYS A 27 12.56 11.88 -3.30
CA CYS A 27 11.55 11.81 -2.24
C CYS A 27 10.32 10.98 -2.64
N PHE A 28 9.53 10.58 -1.63
CA PHE A 28 8.30 9.80 -1.78
C PHE A 28 7.30 10.41 -2.77
N VAL A 29 7.20 11.74 -2.80
CA VAL A 29 6.25 12.46 -3.65
C VAL A 29 6.60 12.29 -5.12
N ASP A 30 7.87 12.43 -5.48
CA ASP A 30 8.34 12.25 -6.85
C ASP A 30 8.10 10.81 -7.32
N TRP A 31 8.44 9.82 -6.48
CA TRP A 31 8.18 8.41 -6.77
C TRP A 31 6.69 8.13 -6.96
N PHE A 32 5.82 8.70 -6.12
CA PHE A 32 4.38 8.53 -6.25
C PHE A 32 3.85 9.19 -7.53
N HIS A 33 4.38 10.35 -7.91
CA HIS A 33 4.06 11.00 -9.17
C HIS A 33 4.51 10.16 -10.37
N ASP A 34 5.68 9.54 -10.32
CA ASP A 34 6.16 8.64 -11.36
C ASP A 34 5.26 7.40 -11.45
N LEU A 35 4.95 6.76 -10.33
CA LEU A 35 4.00 5.65 -10.25
C LEU A 35 2.60 6.04 -10.80
N ALA A 36 2.20 7.29 -10.61
CA ALA A 36 0.92 7.80 -11.08
C ALA A 36 0.90 8.18 -12.57
N GLY A 37 1.98 8.75 -13.07
CA GLY A 37 2.13 9.21 -14.46
C GLY A 37 2.54 8.13 -15.44
N SER A 38 3.18 7.05 -14.97
CA SER A 38 3.83 6.08 -15.87
C SER A 38 2.88 5.12 -16.60
N SER A 39 1.67 4.85 -16.09
CA SER A 39 0.70 4.04 -16.85
C SER A 39 -0.77 4.23 -16.47
N CYS A 40 -1.63 4.17 -17.50
CA CYS A 40 -3.09 4.14 -17.39
C CYS A 40 -3.67 2.73 -17.16
N SER A 41 -2.81 1.74 -16.92
CA SER A 41 -3.23 0.35 -16.71
C SER A 41 -4.11 0.20 -15.47
N GLY A 42 -5.02 -0.79 -15.50
CA GLY A 42 -5.84 -1.14 -14.34
C GLY A 42 -5.00 -1.54 -13.12
N LEU A 43 -3.87 -2.22 -13.35
CA LEU A 43 -2.91 -2.59 -12.32
C LEU A 43 -2.31 -1.36 -11.63
N ALA A 44 -1.82 -0.37 -12.40
CA ALA A 44 -1.26 0.85 -11.83
C ALA A 44 -2.30 1.69 -11.07
N LYS A 45 -3.56 1.69 -11.52
CA LYS A 45 -4.67 2.30 -10.75
C LYS A 45 -4.86 1.61 -9.40
N GLY A 46 -4.84 0.28 -9.36
CA GLY A 46 -4.93 -0.50 -8.13
C GLY A 46 -3.75 -0.24 -7.19
N VAL A 47 -2.52 -0.24 -7.72
CA VAL A 47 -1.29 0.01 -6.95
C VAL A 47 -1.32 1.41 -6.33
N ARG A 48 -1.73 2.45 -7.08
CA ARG A 48 -1.91 3.80 -6.53
C ARG A 48 -2.89 3.83 -5.37
N SER A 49 -4.07 3.22 -5.52
CA SER A 49 -5.07 3.16 -4.45
C SER A 49 -4.53 2.47 -3.20
N LEU A 50 -3.77 1.38 -3.37
CA LEU A 50 -3.12 0.69 -2.27
C LEU A 50 -2.06 1.58 -1.59
N VAL A 51 -1.20 2.24 -2.35
CA VAL A 51 -0.17 3.14 -1.81
C VAL A 51 -0.78 4.28 -1.00
N ILE A 52 -1.91 4.85 -1.46
CA ILE A 52 -2.67 5.86 -0.70
C ILE A 52 -3.16 5.25 0.63
N LEU A 53 -3.74 4.06 0.61
CA LEU A 53 -4.22 3.38 1.82
C LEU A 53 -3.07 3.09 2.81
N VAL A 54 -1.93 2.61 2.31
CA VAL A 54 -0.71 2.37 3.10
C VAL A 54 -0.23 3.67 3.75
N THR A 55 -0.10 4.75 2.97
CA THR A 55 0.35 6.06 3.45
C THR A 55 -0.60 6.63 4.51
N TRP A 56 -1.90 6.53 4.28
CA TRP A 56 -2.92 6.95 5.24
C TRP A 56 -2.87 6.12 6.53
N SER A 57 -2.69 4.81 6.44
CA SER A 57 -2.58 3.93 7.61
C SER A 57 -1.37 4.28 8.49
N ILE A 58 -0.24 4.62 7.85
CA ILE A 58 0.98 5.06 8.52
C ILE A 58 0.73 6.37 9.26
N TRP A 59 0.10 7.34 8.60
CA TRP A 59 -0.25 8.62 9.22
C TRP A 59 -1.17 8.42 10.43
N ARG A 60 -2.21 7.58 10.29
CA ARG A 60 -3.15 7.27 11.36
C ARG A 60 -2.47 6.58 12.55
N GLU A 61 -1.56 5.65 12.30
CA GLU A 61 -0.78 4.99 13.35
C GLU A 61 0.14 5.97 14.08
N ARG A 62 0.83 6.86 13.35
CA ARG A 62 1.67 7.91 13.97
C ARG A 62 0.85 8.81 14.88
N ASN A 63 -0.36 9.19 14.45
CA ASN A 63 -1.26 9.98 15.29
C ASN A 63 -1.75 9.20 16.51
N ALA A 64 -2.10 7.91 16.35
CA ALA A 64 -2.54 7.10 17.48
C ALA A 64 -1.44 6.95 18.55
N ARG A 65 -0.18 6.82 18.15
CA ARG A 65 0.97 6.78 19.06
C ARG A 65 1.15 8.10 19.81
N THR A 66 1.08 9.22 19.10
CA THR A 66 1.28 10.55 19.70
C THR A 66 0.15 10.96 20.63
N PHE A 67 -1.11 10.72 20.24
CA PHE A 67 -2.28 11.27 20.93
C PHE A 67 -2.97 10.29 21.87
N ASN A 68 -2.81 8.97 21.65
CA ASN A 68 -3.53 7.95 22.41
C ASN A 68 -2.60 6.95 23.13
N ASP A 69 -1.28 7.09 23.00
CA ASP A 69 -0.27 6.16 23.53
C ASP A 69 -0.52 4.69 23.12
N LEU A 70 -1.10 4.49 21.93
CA LEU A 70 -1.40 3.18 21.37
C LEU A 70 -0.38 2.83 20.29
N GLU A 71 0.30 1.70 20.46
CA GLU A 71 1.23 1.14 19.46
C GLU A 71 0.69 -0.18 18.88
N LYS A 72 0.54 -0.22 17.56
CA LYS A 72 0.30 -1.48 16.83
C LYS A 72 1.60 -2.02 16.27
N SER A 73 1.71 -3.35 16.29
CA SER A 73 2.80 -4.04 15.60
C SER A 73 2.66 -3.89 14.08
N VAL A 74 3.80 -3.93 13.40
CA VAL A 74 3.89 -3.93 11.93
C VAL A 74 2.98 -5.00 11.32
N ALA A 75 3.01 -6.22 11.86
CA ALA A 75 2.18 -7.33 11.40
C ALA A 75 0.67 -7.02 11.50
N ARG A 76 0.22 -6.40 12.60
CA ARG A 76 -1.20 -6.01 12.74
C ARG A 76 -1.60 -4.93 11.75
N LEU A 77 -0.72 -3.96 11.49
CA LEU A 77 -0.98 -2.91 10.51
C LEU A 77 -1.06 -3.45 9.09
N VAL A 78 -0.16 -4.39 8.73
CA VAL A 78 -0.18 -5.06 7.42
C VAL A 78 -1.49 -5.85 7.27
N GLN A 79 -1.87 -6.64 8.28
CA GLN A 79 -3.13 -7.40 8.24
C GLN A 79 -4.33 -6.46 8.09
N TRP A 80 -4.36 -5.37 8.85
CA TRP A 80 -5.43 -4.38 8.75
C TRP A 80 -5.53 -3.76 7.34
N ILE A 81 -4.40 -3.43 6.68
CA ILE A 81 -4.42 -2.95 5.29
C ILE A 81 -4.96 -4.02 4.34
N LYS A 82 -4.55 -5.28 4.52
CA LYS A 82 -5.03 -6.39 3.68
C LYS A 82 -6.55 -6.51 3.76
N ASP A 83 -7.10 -6.44 4.97
CA ASP A 83 -8.54 -6.53 5.21
C ASP A 83 -9.28 -5.31 4.65
N GLU A 84 -8.74 -4.10 4.85
CA GLU A 84 -9.32 -2.86 4.31
C GLU A 84 -9.31 -2.85 2.77
N ALA A 85 -8.21 -3.27 2.14
CA ALA A 85 -8.11 -3.33 0.69
C ALA A 85 -9.09 -4.35 0.08
N LYS A 86 -9.29 -5.50 0.75
CA LYS A 86 -10.32 -6.49 0.38
C LYS A 86 -11.72 -5.89 0.50
N LEU A 87 -12.00 -5.16 1.59
CA LEU A 87 -13.28 -4.49 1.80
C LEU A 87 -13.56 -3.46 0.71
N TRP A 88 -12.57 -2.66 0.33
CA TRP A 88 -12.68 -1.69 -0.77
C TRP A 88 -12.92 -2.39 -2.11
N GLY A 89 -12.27 -3.55 -2.33
CA GLY A 89 -12.53 -4.39 -3.48
C GLY A 89 -13.98 -4.88 -3.54
N ALA A 90 -14.50 -5.40 -2.42
CA ALA A 90 -15.90 -5.83 -2.30
C ALA A 90 -16.90 -4.67 -2.46
N ALA A 91 -16.52 -3.47 -2.04
CA ALA A 91 -17.30 -2.24 -2.23
C ALA A 91 -17.26 -1.68 -3.67
N GLY A 92 -16.57 -2.36 -4.60
CA GLY A 92 -16.60 -2.03 -6.03
C GLY A 92 -15.32 -1.37 -6.57
N SER A 93 -14.24 -1.29 -5.79
CA SER A 93 -12.93 -0.87 -6.31
C SER A 93 -12.32 -1.95 -7.21
N LYS A 94 -12.74 -2.02 -8.47
CA LYS A 94 -12.39 -3.09 -9.42
C LYS A 94 -10.88 -3.23 -9.63
N HIS A 95 -10.14 -2.12 -9.66
CA HIS A 95 -8.69 -2.13 -9.89
C HIS A 95 -7.91 -2.58 -8.66
N LEU A 96 -8.36 -2.20 -7.46
CA LEU A 96 -7.77 -2.69 -6.22
C LEU A 96 -8.14 -4.15 -5.99
N ALA A 97 -9.39 -4.54 -6.26
CA ALA A 97 -9.82 -5.93 -6.24
C ALA A 97 -8.96 -6.79 -7.17
N ALA A 98 -8.74 -6.37 -8.42
CA ALA A 98 -7.87 -7.09 -9.35
C ALA A 98 -6.40 -7.18 -8.88
N LEU A 99 -5.96 -6.34 -7.95
CA LEU A 99 -4.63 -6.40 -7.36
C LEU A 99 -4.56 -7.37 -6.17
N VAL A 100 -5.62 -7.44 -5.35
CA VAL A 100 -5.61 -8.17 -4.06
C VAL A 100 -6.38 -9.50 -4.08
N VAL A 101 -7.28 -9.70 -5.03
CA VAL A 101 -8.10 -10.91 -5.24
C VAL A 101 -7.39 -12.04 -6.00
N PRO A 102 -6.39 -11.82 -6.89
CA PRO A 102 -5.68 -12.92 -7.56
C PRO A 102 -4.99 -13.93 -6.62
N GLN A 103 -4.94 -13.64 -5.32
CA GLN A 103 -4.20 -14.40 -4.30
C GLN A 103 -5.12 -15.08 -3.28
N VAL A 104 -6.42 -15.17 -3.57
CA VAL A 104 -7.43 -15.81 -2.70
C VAL A 104 -7.44 -17.35 -2.85
N PHE A 105 -6.58 -17.90 -3.69
CA PHE A 105 -6.45 -19.34 -3.91
C PHE A 105 -5.00 -19.83 -3.74
N GLU A 106 -4.43 -19.66 -2.54
CA GLU A 106 -3.42 -20.57 -1.97
C GLU A 106 -3.60 -20.64 -0.45
#